data_AF-A0A024VVI8-F1
#
_entry.id   AF-A0A024VVI8-F1
#
_cell.length_a   1.000
_cell.length_b   1.000
_cell.length_c   1.000
_cell.angle_alpha   90.00
_cell.angle_beta   90.00
_cell.angle_gamma   90.00
#
_symmetry.space_group_name_H-M   'P 1'
#
loop_
_entity.id
_entity.type
_entity.pdbx_description
1 polymer ?
#
loop_
_entity_poly.entity_id
_entity_poly.type
_entity_poly.pdbx_seq_one_letter_code
_entity_poly.pdbx_strand_id
1 'polypeptide(L)'
;MSKGNANKELKIKEEEKIKLENIKTCNEKKTEEENKSNQNINNNINDEKKEGSVWNINNYHWEEKCLTKWAIEELQNIFNKSIIELSNNIFLEFFSCDVEGEASSSLRKKKKILMYDLKITSEWKAYQKNKNQQIEIESKGHVSINDILSDFSSDDNTKYSYYFIFDNKTDEYNQINDVIKLEGPNKINQIIDDFILKMREK
;
A
#
# COMPACT_ATOMS: atom_id res chain seq x y z
N MET A 1 -23.60 -63.79 -33.11
CA MET A 1 -22.23 -63.70 -32.57
C MET A 1 -22.16 -62.49 -31.62
N SER A 2 -22.34 -62.67 -30.31
CA SER A 2 -22.31 -61.55 -29.35
C SER A 2 -21.77 -62.01 -27.99
N LYS A 3 -20.48 -62.34 -27.94
CA LYS A 3 -19.74 -62.63 -26.69
C LYS A 3 -18.38 -61.93 -26.61
N GLY A 4 -18.03 -61.07 -27.58
CA GLY A 4 -16.73 -60.39 -27.66
C GLY A 4 -16.65 -59.02 -26.98
N ASN A 5 -17.77 -58.27 -26.89
CA ASN A 5 -17.74 -56.88 -26.41
C ASN A 5 -17.88 -56.74 -24.88
N ALA A 6 -18.67 -57.59 -24.21
CA ALA A 6 -18.84 -57.52 -22.75
C ALA A 6 -17.55 -57.82 -21.96
N ASN A 7 -16.67 -58.67 -22.49
CA ASN A 7 -15.43 -59.08 -21.83
C ASN A 7 -14.31 -58.02 -21.92
N LYS A 8 -14.41 -57.11 -22.90
CA LYS A 8 -13.45 -56.01 -23.08
C LYS A 8 -13.81 -54.83 -22.18
N GLU A 9 -15.10 -54.58 -22.00
CA GLU A 9 -15.63 -53.53 -21.11
C GLU A 9 -15.41 -53.82 -19.62
N LEU A 10 -15.49 -55.10 -19.21
CA LEU A 10 -15.15 -55.54 -17.86
C LEU A 10 -13.66 -55.37 -17.53
N LYS A 11 -12.77 -55.67 -18.49
CA LYS A 11 -11.32 -55.46 -18.32
C LYS A 11 -10.94 -53.99 -18.19
N ILE A 12 -11.58 -53.11 -18.97
CA ILE A 12 -11.31 -51.67 -18.92
C ILE A 12 -11.74 -51.09 -17.57
N LYS A 13 -12.89 -51.52 -17.03
CA LYS A 13 -13.36 -51.09 -15.70
C LYS A 13 -12.48 -51.58 -14.55
N GLU A 14 -11.95 -52.80 -14.65
CA GLU A 14 -11.00 -53.34 -13.66
C GLU A 14 -9.66 -52.57 -13.70
N GLU A 15 -9.15 -52.24 -14.89
CA GLU A 15 -7.92 -51.46 -15.06
C GLU A 15 -8.05 -50.00 -14.59
N GLU A 16 -9.21 -49.36 -14.80
CA GLU A 16 -9.48 -48.02 -14.25
C GLU A 16 -9.61 -48.03 -12.74
N LYS A 17 -10.20 -49.07 -12.16
CA LYS A 17 -10.32 -49.23 -10.71
C LYS A 17 -8.95 -49.43 -10.04
N ILE A 18 -8.09 -50.25 -10.65
CA ILE A 18 -6.69 -50.45 -10.22
C ILE A 18 -5.89 -49.13 -10.34
N LYS A 19 -6.11 -48.35 -11.40
CA LYS A 19 -5.48 -47.01 -11.54
C LYS A 19 -5.95 -46.03 -10.47
N LEU A 20 -7.24 -46.00 -10.14
CA LEU A 20 -7.78 -45.13 -9.08
C LEU A 20 -7.28 -45.54 -7.69
N GLU A 21 -7.19 -46.83 -7.38
CA GLU A 21 -6.60 -47.31 -6.13
C GLU A 21 -5.12 -46.96 -6.03
N ASN A 22 -4.34 -47.14 -7.11
CA ASN A 22 -2.92 -46.75 -7.13
C ASN A 22 -2.70 -45.24 -6.96
N ILE A 23 -3.60 -44.39 -7.48
CA ILE A 23 -3.55 -42.93 -7.27
C ILE A 23 -3.89 -42.58 -5.82
N LYS A 24 -4.90 -43.22 -5.21
CA LYS A 24 -5.23 -43.02 -3.78
C LYS A 24 -4.07 -43.45 -2.88
N THR A 25 -3.47 -44.61 -3.12
CA THR A 25 -2.33 -45.10 -2.34
C THR A 25 -1.07 -44.24 -2.54
N CYS A 26 -0.86 -43.65 -3.72
CA CYS A 26 0.22 -42.67 -3.94
C CYS A 26 -0.02 -41.35 -3.18
N ASN A 27 -1.26 -40.88 -3.10
CA ASN A 27 -1.60 -39.64 -2.39
C ASN A 27 -1.56 -39.84 -0.86
N GLU A 28 -1.95 -41.01 -0.36
CA GLU A 28 -1.83 -41.36 1.06
C GLU A 28 -0.35 -41.48 1.47
N LYS A 29 0.51 -42.08 0.63
CA LYS A 29 1.96 -42.13 0.88
C LYS A 29 2.64 -40.76 0.83
N LYS A 30 2.21 -39.85 -0.06
CA LYS A 30 2.69 -38.46 -0.09
C LYS A 30 2.29 -37.69 1.17
N THR A 31 1.06 -37.87 1.65
CA THR A 31 0.58 -37.24 2.90
C THR A 31 1.29 -37.80 4.14
N GLU A 32 1.65 -39.09 4.15
CA GLU A 32 2.43 -39.70 5.25
C GLU A 32 3.93 -39.35 5.21
N GLU A 33 4.53 -39.18 4.03
CA GLU A 33 5.92 -38.69 3.87
C GLU A 33 6.03 -37.19 4.20
N GLU A 34 5.04 -36.38 3.86
CA GLU A 34 4.93 -34.97 4.28
C GLU A 34 4.80 -34.83 5.81
N ASN A 35 4.03 -35.71 6.46
CA ASN A 35 3.88 -35.70 7.92
C ASN A 35 5.10 -36.24 8.68
N LYS A 36 5.86 -37.20 8.11
CA LYS A 36 7.13 -37.66 8.69
C LYS A 36 8.29 -36.68 8.47
N SER A 37 8.30 -35.95 7.34
CA SER A 37 9.24 -34.86 7.10
C SER A 37 9.03 -33.68 8.07
N ASN A 38 7.77 -33.41 8.45
CA ASN A 38 7.43 -32.31 9.37
C ASN A 38 7.81 -32.56 10.84
N GLN A 39 8.08 -33.80 11.26
CA GLN A 39 8.50 -34.09 12.63
C GLN A 39 10.03 -34.07 12.85
N ASN A 40 10.84 -34.06 11.79
CA ASN A 40 12.31 -34.13 11.89
C ASN A 40 13.06 -32.81 11.64
N ILE A 41 12.37 -31.71 11.36
CA ILE A 41 13.01 -30.38 11.16
C ILE A 41 13.02 -29.55 12.47
N ASN A 42 12.50 -30.08 13.58
CA ASN A 42 12.43 -29.36 14.85
C ASN A 42 13.70 -29.44 15.72
N ASN A 43 14.76 -30.11 15.29
CA ASN A 43 15.99 -30.21 16.07
C ASN A 43 17.22 -29.86 15.22
N ASN A 44 17.87 -28.75 15.57
CA ASN A 44 19.17 -28.26 15.09
C ASN A 44 19.24 -27.58 13.71
N ILE A 45 18.82 -26.31 13.63
CA ILE A 45 19.54 -25.30 12.82
C ILE A 45 19.51 -23.98 13.57
N ASN A 46 20.70 -23.41 13.77
CA ASN A 46 21.01 -22.15 14.45
C ASN A 46 20.01 -21.01 14.16
N ASP A 47 19.82 -20.14 15.15
CA ASP A 47 19.06 -18.88 15.12
C ASP A 47 19.64 -17.83 14.14
N GLU A 48 19.86 -18.19 12.87
CA GLU A 48 19.89 -17.22 11.80
C GLU A 48 18.44 -16.93 11.41
N LYS A 49 17.99 -15.69 11.64
CA LYS A 49 16.65 -15.21 11.26
C LYS A 49 16.29 -15.72 9.87
N LYS A 50 15.30 -16.61 9.77
CA LYS A 50 14.67 -16.95 8.49
C LYS A 50 13.99 -15.68 7.97
N GLU A 51 14.59 -15.07 6.95
CA GLU A 51 14.07 -13.85 6.32
C GLU A 51 13.35 -14.21 5.02
N GLY A 52 12.03 -14.28 5.08
CA GLY A 52 11.13 -14.58 3.96
C GLY A 52 9.84 -15.24 4.44
N SER A 53 8.81 -15.30 3.59
CA SER A 53 7.62 -16.11 3.91
C SER A 53 7.96 -17.59 4.03
N VAL A 54 7.05 -18.38 4.61
CA VAL A 54 7.18 -19.84 4.75
C VAL A 54 7.51 -20.53 3.41
N TRP A 55 7.12 -19.93 2.29
CA TRP A 55 7.36 -20.44 0.93
C TRP A 55 8.61 -19.83 0.25
N ASN A 56 9.27 -18.86 0.89
CA ASN A 56 10.43 -18.14 0.35
C ASN A 56 11.58 -18.07 1.39
N ILE A 57 11.91 -19.21 1.99
CA ILE A 57 12.83 -19.36 3.15
C ILE A 57 14.21 -18.70 2.91
N ASN A 58 14.64 -18.59 1.65
CA ASN A 58 15.93 -18.03 1.26
C ASN A 58 15.82 -16.74 0.42
N ASN A 59 14.61 -16.18 0.24
CA ASN A 59 14.36 -15.00 -0.58
C ASN A 59 14.86 -15.10 -2.04
N TYR A 60 14.80 -16.30 -2.62
CA TYR A 60 15.17 -16.55 -4.01
C TYR A 60 14.02 -16.33 -5.00
N HIS A 61 12.78 -16.39 -4.50
CA HIS A 61 11.59 -16.11 -5.28
C HIS A 61 11.15 -14.67 -5.04
N TRP A 62 10.64 -14.03 -6.10
CA TRP A 62 9.99 -12.72 -5.96
C TRP A 62 8.77 -12.90 -5.07
N GLU A 63 8.72 -12.15 -3.97
CA GLU A 63 7.52 -11.98 -3.16
C GLU A 63 7.12 -10.50 -3.16
N GLU A 64 5.89 -10.24 -3.57
CA GLU A 64 5.31 -8.90 -3.61
C GLU A 64 4.13 -8.81 -2.66
N LYS A 65 4.15 -7.77 -1.84
CA LYS A 65 3.05 -7.39 -0.98
C LYS A 65 2.36 -6.17 -1.58
N CYS A 66 1.11 -6.34 -1.99
CA CYS A 66 0.26 -5.22 -2.35
C CYS A 66 -0.03 -4.38 -1.09
N LEU A 67 0.27 -3.09 -1.16
CA LEU A 67 0.04 -2.10 -0.10
C LEU A 67 -1.03 -1.06 -0.49
N THR A 68 -1.51 -1.05 -1.73
CA THR A 68 -2.44 -0.04 -2.28
C THR A 68 -3.60 0.29 -1.35
N LYS A 69 -4.35 -0.72 -0.90
CA LYS A 69 -5.50 -0.49 -0.01
C LYS A 69 -5.09 0.20 1.29
N TRP A 70 -4.02 -0.29 1.92
CA TRP A 70 -3.53 0.29 3.17
C TRP A 70 -3.01 1.72 2.95
N ALA A 71 -2.27 1.96 1.86
CA ALA A 71 -1.72 3.26 1.51
C ALA A 71 -2.83 4.31 1.33
N ILE A 72 -3.87 3.98 0.56
CA ILE A 72 -5.04 4.84 0.33
C ILE A 72 -5.73 5.17 1.66
N GLU A 73 -6.12 4.15 2.43
CA GLU A 73 -6.84 4.35 3.69
C GLU A 73 -6.03 5.16 4.71
N GLU A 74 -4.72 4.87 4.84
CA GLU A 74 -3.85 5.54 5.77
C GLU A 74 -3.62 7.00 5.38
N LEU A 75 -3.34 7.28 4.11
CA LEU A 75 -3.08 8.64 3.62
C LEU A 75 -4.34 9.52 3.72
N GLN A 76 -5.51 8.99 3.36
CA GLN A 76 -6.80 9.65 3.59
C GLN A 76 -7.00 10.00 5.07
N ASN A 77 -6.75 9.04 5.96
CA ASN A 77 -6.88 9.24 7.40
C ASN A 77 -5.90 10.29 7.95
N ILE A 78 -4.66 10.32 7.46
CA ILE A 78 -3.65 11.32 7.84
C ILE A 78 -4.12 12.72 7.44
N PHE A 79 -4.52 12.92 6.18
CA PHE A 79 -4.96 14.23 5.69
C PHE A 79 -6.21 14.73 6.42
N ASN A 80 -7.23 13.89 6.57
CA ASN A 80 -8.48 14.27 7.26
C ASN A 80 -8.30 14.61 8.75
N LYS A 81 -7.17 14.22 9.37
CA LYS A 81 -6.84 14.54 10.78
C LYS A 81 -5.80 15.64 10.92
N SER A 82 -5.20 16.08 9.81
CA SER A 82 -4.11 17.05 9.85
C SER A 82 -4.64 18.46 9.97
N ILE A 83 -4.09 19.19 10.94
CA ILE A 83 -4.26 20.64 11.07
C ILE A 83 -2.85 21.22 10.93
N ILE A 84 -2.60 21.92 9.83
CA ILE A 84 -1.31 22.54 9.54
C ILE A 84 -1.34 23.97 10.06
N GLU A 85 -0.41 24.29 10.95
CA GLU A 85 -0.15 25.67 11.36
C GLU A 85 0.83 26.34 10.37
N LEU A 86 0.39 27.47 9.81
CA LEU A 86 1.12 28.35 8.93
C LEU A 86 1.42 29.67 9.66
N SER A 87 2.19 30.55 9.02
CA SER A 87 2.43 31.89 9.57
C SER A 87 1.14 32.70 9.76
N ASN A 88 1.23 33.79 10.53
CA ASN A 88 0.14 34.73 10.80
C ASN A 88 -1.09 34.11 11.49
N ASN A 89 -0.90 33.07 12.32
CA ASN A 89 -1.97 32.31 12.98
C ASN A 89 -3.00 31.73 11.99
N ILE A 90 -2.53 31.32 10.82
CA ILE A 90 -3.36 30.65 9.82
C ILE A 90 -3.26 29.14 10.05
N PHE A 91 -4.41 28.47 10.06
CA PHE A 91 -4.52 27.03 10.18
C PHE A 91 -5.16 26.48 8.91
N LEU A 92 -4.60 25.42 8.34
CA LEU A 92 -5.07 24.75 7.14
C LEU A 92 -5.50 23.32 7.48
N GLU A 93 -6.72 22.97 7.08
CA GLU A 93 -7.35 21.67 7.30
C GLU A 93 -7.82 21.08 5.97
N PHE A 94 -7.78 19.76 5.88
CA PHE A 94 -8.22 19.00 4.70
C PHE A 94 -9.46 18.16 5.01
N PHE A 95 -10.32 18.02 4.02
CA PHE A 95 -11.53 17.20 4.09
C PHE A 95 -11.89 16.68 2.70
N SER A 96 -12.79 15.69 2.66
CA SER A 96 -13.14 15.00 1.41
C SER A 96 -11.91 14.46 0.66
N CYS A 97 -10.88 14.03 1.39
CA CYS A 97 -9.62 13.57 0.79
C CYS A 97 -9.86 12.25 0.05
N ASP A 98 -9.56 12.26 -1.24
CA ASP A 98 -9.55 11.11 -2.12
C ASP A 98 -8.12 10.81 -2.57
N VAL A 99 -7.77 9.52 -2.56
CA VAL A 99 -6.42 9.04 -2.87
C VAL A 99 -6.56 7.91 -3.87
N GLU A 100 -5.86 8.04 -4.98
CA GLU A 100 -5.84 7.06 -6.05
C GLU A 100 -4.39 6.65 -6.34
N GLY A 101 -4.22 5.47 -6.93
CA GLY A 101 -2.94 4.96 -7.39
C GLY A 101 -2.63 3.57 -6.88
N GLU A 102 -1.34 3.24 -6.85
CA GLU A 102 -0.84 1.93 -6.46
C GLU A 102 0.37 2.03 -5.53
N ALA A 103 0.49 1.03 -4.65
CA ALA A 103 1.64 0.86 -3.80
C ALA A 103 1.92 -0.63 -3.59
N SER A 104 3.18 -1.02 -3.70
CA SER A 104 3.62 -2.37 -3.39
C SER A 104 5.02 -2.38 -2.78
N SER A 105 5.30 -3.44 -2.03
CA SER A 105 6.60 -3.70 -1.47
C SER A 105 7.07 -5.08 -1.88
N SER A 106 8.29 -5.17 -2.38
CA SER A 106 8.95 -6.44 -2.67
C SER A 106 10.26 -6.57 -1.90
N LEU A 107 10.68 -7.81 -1.66
CA LEU A 107 11.98 -8.10 -1.09
C LEU A 107 12.85 -8.78 -2.16
N ARG A 108 14.00 -8.18 -2.48
CA ARG A 108 14.92 -8.70 -3.50
C ARG A 108 16.35 -8.59 -3.03
N LYS A 109 17.08 -9.72 -2.99
CA LYS A 109 18.49 -9.76 -2.54
C LYS A 109 18.70 -9.05 -1.18
N LYS A 110 17.80 -9.30 -0.23
CA LYS A 110 17.78 -8.67 1.12
C LYS A 110 17.57 -7.15 1.12
N LYS A 111 17.17 -6.55 0.00
CA LYS A 111 16.77 -5.15 -0.08
C LYS A 111 15.26 -5.07 -0.27
N LYS A 112 14.61 -4.29 0.58
CA LYS A 112 13.20 -3.93 0.41
C LYS A 112 13.11 -2.89 -0.69
N ILE A 113 12.27 -3.14 -1.68
CA ILE A 113 11.97 -2.22 -2.77
C ILE A 113 10.51 -1.80 -2.58
N LEU A 114 10.32 -0.52 -2.31
CA LEU A 114 9.00 0.09 -2.19
C LEU A 114 8.69 0.82 -3.49
N MET A 115 7.61 0.43 -4.16
CA MET A 115 7.12 1.07 -5.38
C MET A 115 5.77 1.71 -5.07
N TYR A 116 5.59 2.94 -5.52
CA TYR A 116 4.33 3.65 -5.39
C TYR A 116 4.22 4.72 -6.47
N ASP A 117 2.97 4.93 -6.89
CA ASP A 117 2.50 6.01 -7.72
C ASP A 117 1.14 6.41 -7.16
N LEU A 118 1.08 7.55 -6.48
CA LEU A 118 -0.11 8.04 -5.79
C LEU A 118 -0.44 9.46 -6.23
N LYS A 119 -1.73 9.78 -6.22
CA LYS A 119 -2.25 11.14 -6.34
C LYS A 119 -3.28 11.40 -5.25
N ILE A 120 -3.37 12.65 -4.82
CA ILE A 120 -4.31 13.10 -3.79
C ILE A 120 -5.15 14.22 -4.37
N THR A 121 -6.46 14.15 -4.16
CA THR A 121 -7.35 15.30 -4.33
C THR A 121 -8.11 15.54 -3.04
N SER A 122 -8.19 16.79 -2.60
CA SER A 122 -8.83 17.13 -1.34
C SER A 122 -9.46 18.51 -1.41
N GLU A 123 -10.57 18.67 -0.72
CA GLU A 123 -11.04 20.00 -0.33
C GLU A 123 -10.21 20.48 0.86
N TRP A 124 -10.03 21.80 0.97
CA TRP A 124 -9.31 22.41 2.08
C TRP A 124 -10.03 23.65 2.59
N LYS A 125 -9.84 23.92 3.87
CA LYS A 125 -10.31 25.11 4.57
C LYS A 125 -9.15 25.69 5.36
N ALA A 126 -8.94 26.99 5.21
CA ALA A 126 -7.99 27.72 6.00
C ALA A 126 -8.70 28.82 6.80
N TYR A 127 -8.27 29.04 8.03
CA TYR A 127 -8.78 30.12 8.86
C TYR A 127 -7.66 30.84 9.60
N GLN A 128 -7.77 32.17 9.68
CA GLN A 128 -6.87 33.00 10.46
C GLN A 128 -7.50 33.32 11.80
N LYS A 129 -6.74 33.15 12.89
CA LYS A 129 -7.17 33.54 14.23
C LYS A 129 -6.56 34.87 14.66
N ASN A 130 -7.40 35.74 15.19
CA ASN A 130 -6.96 36.98 15.83
C ASN A 130 -6.32 36.71 17.21
N LYS A 131 -5.87 37.77 17.89
CA LYS A 131 -5.24 37.68 19.23
C LYS A 131 -6.15 37.08 20.31
N ASN A 132 -7.48 37.13 20.11
CA ASN A 132 -8.48 36.57 21.03
C ASN A 132 -8.86 35.13 20.64
N GLN A 133 -8.09 34.48 19.75
CA GLN A 133 -8.34 33.13 19.22
C GLN A 133 -9.66 32.96 18.44
N GLN A 134 -10.30 34.06 18.04
CA GLN A 134 -11.50 34.04 17.21
C GLN A 134 -11.11 33.99 15.73
N ILE A 135 -11.89 33.25 14.94
CA ILE A 135 -11.71 33.20 13.48
C ILE A 135 -12.07 34.58 12.91
N GLU A 136 -11.11 35.21 12.26
CA GLU A 136 -11.25 36.53 11.63
C GLU A 136 -11.56 36.39 10.14
N ILE A 137 -10.84 35.50 9.45
CA ILE A 137 -11.05 35.20 8.03
C ILE A 137 -11.05 33.68 7.81
N GLU A 138 -11.82 33.24 6.83
CA GLU A 138 -11.91 31.85 6.40
C GLU A 138 -11.86 31.77 4.87
N SER A 139 -10.91 31.01 4.33
CA SER A 139 -10.75 30.74 2.90
C SER A 139 -10.95 29.25 2.64
N LYS A 140 -11.49 28.90 1.48
CA LYS A 140 -11.73 27.51 1.07
C LYS A 140 -11.25 27.27 -0.35
N GLY A 141 -11.09 26.00 -0.66
CA GLY A 141 -10.84 25.59 -2.02
C GLY A 141 -10.51 24.11 -2.14
N HIS A 142 -9.82 23.80 -3.23
CA HIS A 142 -9.44 22.44 -3.59
C HIS A 142 -7.93 22.38 -3.84
N VAL A 143 -7.34 21.23 -3.56
CA VAL A 143 -5.94 20.95 -3.88
C VAL A 143 -5.81 19.61 -4.58
N SER A 144 -4.99 19.56 -5.63
CA SER A 144 -4.52 18.33 -6.24
C SER A 144 -3.02 18.22 -6.02
N ILE A 145 -2.59 17.07 -5.52
CA ILE A 145 -1.19 16.73 -5.27
C ILE A 145 -0.89 15.53 -6.16
N ASN A 146 -0.03 15.72 -7.16
CA ASN A 146 0.36 14.65 -8.07
C ASN A 146 1.86 14.34 -7.94
N ASP A 147 2.29 13.35 -8.72
CA ASP A 147 3.67 12.92 -8.81
C ASP A 147 4.23 12.42 -7.47
N ILE A 148 3.40 11.78 -6.63
CA ILE A 148 3.90 11.06 -5.45
C ILE A 148 4.45 9.71 -5.95
N LEU A 149 5.67 9.74 -6.47
CA LEU A 149 6.32 8.60 -7.13
C LEU A 149 7.52 8.07 -6.35
N SER A 150 7.79 6.78 -6.52
CA SER A 150 8.94 6.09 -5.91
C SER A 150 10.30 6.33 -6.59
N ASP A 151 10.32 6.96 -7.76
CA ASP A 151 11.50 7.18 -8.59
C ASP A 151 12.23 8.51 -8.34
N PHE A 152 11.68 9.40 -7.51
CA PHE A 152 12.35 10.65 -7.14
C PHE A 152 13.55 10.42 -6.21
N SER A 153 14.69 11.03 -6.56
CA SER A 153 15.81 11.20 -5.64
C SER A 153 15.42 12.12 -4.49
N SER A 154 15.92 11.85 -3.29
CA SER A 154 15.56 12.54 -2.04
C SER A 154 15.78 14.06 -2.00
N ASP A 155 16.44 14.64 -3.00
CA ASP A 155 17.01 15.99 -2.95
C ASP A 155 16.30 16.99 -3.89
N ASP A 156 15.13 16.64 -4.43
CA ASP A 156 14.40 17.50 -5.36
C ASP A 156 13.33 18.36 -4.64
N ASN A 157 13.48 19.68 -4.66
CA ASN A 157 12.49 20.62 -4.14
C ASN A 157 11.17 20.62 -4.95
N THR A 158 11.13 19.92 -6.08
CA THR A 158 9.94 19.73 -6.92
C THR A 158 9.32 18.32 -6.82
N LYS A 159 9.64 17.61 -5.73
CA LYS A 159 9.24 16.20 -5.50
C LYS A 159 7.76 15.91 -5.73
N TYR A 160 6.86 16.83 -5.37
CA TYR A 160 5.42 16.71 -5.61
C TYR A 160 4.91 17.95 -6.35
N SER A 161 3.94 17.76 -7.24
CA SER A 161 3.30 18.87 -7.95
C SER A 161 1.98 19.26 -7.27
N TYR A 162 1.81 20.56 -7.06
CA TYR A 162 0.67 21.12 -6.33
C TYR A 162 -0.18 22.00 -7.25
N TYR A 163 -1.49 21.77 -7.24
CA TYR A 163 -2.47 22.62 -7.90
C TYR A 163 -3.54 23.07 -6.91
N PHE A 164 -3.44 24.31 -6.44
CA PHE A 164 -4.43 24.92 -5.55
C PHE A 164 -5.47 25.72 -6.34
N ILE A 165 -6.73 25.40 -6.10
CA ILE A 165 -7.89 26.19 -6.52
C ILE A 165 -8.42 26.92 -5.29
N PHE A 166 -8.55 28.22 -5.37
CA PHE A 166 -9.10 29.08 -4.32
C PHE A 166 -10.52 29.50 -4.70
N ASP A 167 -11.49 29.23 -3.84
CA ASP A 167 -12.89 29.60 -4.07
C ASP A 167 -13.08 31.11 -3.83
N ASN A 168 -12.38 31.66 -2.83
CA ASN A 168 -12.42 33.07 -2.47
C ASN A 168 -11.22 33.83 -3.07
N LYS A 169 -11.47 34.70 -4.06
CA LYS A 169 -10.43 35.45 -4.81
C LYS A 169 -10.52 36.98 -4.66
N THR A 170 -11.30 37.48 -3.71
CA THR A 170 -11.36 38.92 -3.43
C THR A 170 -10.11 39.38 -2.66
N ASP A 171 -9.82 40.67 -2.70
CA ASP A 171 -8.57 41.23 -2.13
C ASP A 171 -8.38 40.94 -0.64
N GLU A 172 -9.48 40.80 0.10
CA GLU A 172 -9.50 40.42 1.51
C GLU A 172 -8.80 39.07 1.79
N TYR A 173 -8.87 38.12 0.84
CA TYR A 173 -8.28 36.79 0.99
C TYR A 173 -6.86 36.67 0.43
N ASN A 174 -6.32 37.71 -0.21
CA ASN A 174 -5.00 37.63 -0.84
C ASN A 174 -3.92 37.23 0.16
N GLN A 175 -3.93 37.81 1.37
CA GLN A 175 -2.93 37.49 2.40
C GLN A 175 -2.96 36.02 2.81
N ILE A 176 -4.15 35.48 3.14
CA ILE A 176 -4.28 34.06 3.55
C ILE A 176 -3.95 33.11 2.39
N ASN A 177 -4.40 33.45 1.17
CA ASN A 177 -4.15 32.63 -0.01
C ASN A 177 -2.66 32.60 -0.39
N ASP A 178 -1.94 33.72 -0.26
CA ASP A 178 -0.51 33.79 -0.56
C ASP A 178 0.32 33.02 0.46
N VAL A 179 -0.05 33.05 1.74
CA VAL A 179 0.57 32.22 2.78
C VAL A 179 0.38 30.73 2.47
N ILE A 180 -0.84 30.31 2.10
CA ILE A 180 -1.12 28.90 1.74
C ILE A 180 -0.27 28.46 0.55
N LYS A 181 -0.16 29.28 -0.51
CA LYS A 181 0.66 28.95 -1.69
C LYS A 181 2.14 28.84 -1.34
N LEU A 182 2.63 29.70 -0.46
CA LEU A 182 4.05 29.78 -0.11
C LEU A 182 4.48 28.67 0.86
N GLU A 183 3.68 28.42 1.90
CA GLU A 183 4.05 27.55 3.01
C GLU A 183 3.38 26.18 2.98
N GLY A 184 2.16 26.11 2.42
CA GLY A 184 1.36 24.89 2.34
C GLY A 184 2.11 23.70 1.74
N PRO A 185 2.70 23.82 0.53
CA PRO A 185 3.44 22.72 -0.10
C PRO A 185 4.53 22.12 0.79
N ASN A 186 5.34 22.95 1.46
CA ASN A 186 6.42 22.46 2.31
C ASN A 186 5.91 21.70 3.54
N LYS A 187 4.79 22.14 4.12
CA LYS A 187 4.17 21.43 5.25
C LYS A 187 3.52 20.13 4.80
N ILE A 188 2.87 20.12 3.64
CA ILE A 188 2.28 18.92 3.07
C ILE A 188 3.36 17.89 2.67
N ASN A 189 4.51 18.35 2.15
CA ASN A 189 5.67 17.49 1.88
C ASN A 189 6.06 16.67 3.12
N GLN A 190 6.14 17.32 4.29
CA GLN A 190 6.50 16.66 5.55
C GLN A 190 5.52 15.53 5.90
N ILE A 191 4.21 15.80 5.75
CA ILE A 191 3.16 14.81 6.00
C ILE A 191 3.29 13.60 5.07
N ILE A 192 3.50 13.84 3.77
CA ILE A 192 3.65 12.77 2.78
C ILE A 192 4.94 11.98 3.02
N ASP A 193 6.04 12.67 3.38
CA ASP A 193 7.32 12.03 3.66
C ASP A 193 7.25 11.13 4.89
N ASP A 194 6.59 11.58 5.96
CA ASP A 194 6.34 10.77 7.15
C ASP A 194 5.46 9.54 6.83
N PHE A 195 4.46 9.72 5.97
CA PHE A 195 3.66 8.60 5.45
C PHE A 195 4.51 7.60 4.66
N ILE A 196 5.40 8.05 3.78
CA ILE A 196 6.29 7.18 3.01
C ILE A 196 7.24 6.43 3.95
N LEU A 197 7.76 7.07 4.99
CA LEU A 197 8.58 6.40 6.02
C LEU A 197 7.79 5.30 6.72
N LYS A 198 6.54 5.57 7.12
CA LYS A 198 5.65 4.57 7.71
C LYS A 198 5.35 3.41 6.74
N MET A 199 5.18 3.71 5.45
CA MET A 199 4.97 2.70 4.41
C MET A 199 6.20 1.80 4.20
N ARG A 200 7.42 2.35 4.33
CA ARG A 200 8.66 1.55 4.28
C ARG A 200 8.76 0.51 5.40
N GLU A 201 7.98 0.62 6.46
CA GLU A 201 7.95 -0.37 7.56
C GLU A 201 6.93 -1.50 7.34
N LYS A 202 6.00 -1.38 6.37
CA LYS A 202 4.92 -2.35 6.11
C LYS A 202 5.30 -3.56 5.30
#